data_AF-A0A9X3SG85-F1
#
_entry.id   AF-A0A9X3SG85-F1
#
_cell.length_a   1.000
_cell.length_b   1.000
_cell.length_c   1.000
_cell.angle_alpha   90.00
_cell.angle_beta   90.00
_cell.angle_gamma   90.00
#
_symmetry.space_group_name_H-M   'P 1'
#
loop_
_entity.id
_entity.type
_entity.pdbx_description
1 polymer ?
#
loop_
_entity_poly.entity_id
_entity_poly.type
_entity_poly.pdbx_seq_one_letter_code
_entity_poly.pdbx_strand_id
1 'polypeptide(L)'
;MALAASGCGAASGAVDIVSFADPRGAACTALVVSRGGAFGGDDEIEGSADCEVPPADREPVPEDRRVLPIDVPALSVDQRGAELVTTTDAHGRACTLVATVLVGGVDETSIDCDYPPEGVQPGSPTQQPPPDPGTRSDWNRVAIATFADTHGRTCTTSTADGGASTEIDITCEYTDREPPERPVETPLPG
;
A
#
# COMPACT_ATOMS: atom_id res chain seq x y z
N MET A 1 -2.01 42.77 -23.14
CA MET A 1 -1.99 42.30 -21.74
C MET A 1 -2.78 41.00 -21.69
N ALA A 2 -2.09 39.88 -21.62
CA ALA A 2 -2.71 38.57 -21.42
C ALA A 2 -2.51 38.20 -19.95
N LEU A 3 -3.61 37.98 -19.23
CA LEU A 3 -3.61 37.43 -17.87
C LEU A 3 -3.27 35.94 -17.99
N ALA A 4 -2.08 35.55 -17.58
CA ALA A 4 -1.75 34.16 -17.35
C ALA A 4 -2.50 33.72 -16.09
N ALA A 5 -3.50 32.85 -16.26
CA ALA A 5 -4.12 32.14 -15.15
C ALA A 5 -3.10 31.14 -14.63
N SER A 6 -2.42 31.50 -13.54
CA SER A 6 -1.66 30.57 -12.71
C SER A 6 -2.67 29.60 -12.09
N GLY A 7 -2.93 28.48 -12.75
CA GLY A 7 -3.67 27.38 -12.14
C GLY A 7 -2.90 26.93 -10.90
N CYS A 8 -3.57 26.93 -9.74
CA CYS A 8 -3.10 26.24 -8.55
C CYS A 8 -2.79 24.80 -8.92
N GLY A 9 -1.51 24.44 -9.06
CA GLY A 9 -1.09 23.06 -8.97
C GLY A 9 -1.31 22.64 -7.52
N ALA A 10 -2.42 21.96 -7.24
CA ALA A 10 -2.53 21.19 -6.02
C ALA A 10 -1.37 20.19 -6.06
N ALA A 11 -0.49 20.25 -5.05
CA ALA A 11 0.56 19.28 -4.90
C ALA A 11 -0.10 17.91 -4.75
N SER A 12 -0.09 17.12 -5.82
CA SER A 12 -0.41 15.70 -5.76
C SER A 12 0.67 15.06 -4.89
N GLY A 13 0.28 14.49 -3.73
CA GLY A 13 1.21 13.66 -2.97
C GLY A 13 1.77 12.56 -3.87
N ALA A 14 3.09 12.36 -3.83
CA ALA A 14 3.75 11.26 -4.53
C ALA A 14 4.03 10.15 -3.52
N VAL A 15 3.77 8.90 -3.90
CA VAL A 15 4.18 7.73 -3.12
C VAL A 15 5.37 7.13 -3.81
N ASP A 16 6.50 7.07 -3.10
CA ASP A 16 7.68 6.34 -3.55
C ASP A 16 7.74 4.99 -2.87
N ILE A 17 8.23 4.01 -3.61
CA ILE A 17 8.70 2.74 -3.05
C ILE A 17 10.22 2.74 -3.12
N VAL A 18 10.83 2.51 -1.95
CA VAL A 18 12.27 2.58 -1.74
C VAL A 18 12.76 1.21 -1.29
N SER A 19 13.56 0.56 -2.13
CA SER A 19 14.18 -0.72 -1.80
C SER A 19 15.63 -0.51 -1.39
N PHE A 20 16.06 -1.16 -0.31
CA PHE A 20 17.44 -1.09 0.19
C PHE A 20 17.82 -2.37 0.94
N ALA A 21 19.12 -2.59 1.13
CA ALA A 21 19.64 -3.66 1.98
C ALA A 21 19.97 -3.12 3.37
N ASP A 22 19.47 -3.77 4.43
CA ASP A 22 19.86 -3.41 5.81
C ASP A 22 21.31 -3.88 6.11
N PRO A 23 21.97 -3.35 7.16
CA PRO A 23 23.34 -3.75 7.50
C PRO A 23 23.52 -5.22 7.88
N ARG A 24 22.43 -5.96 8.10
CA ARG A 24 22.42 -7.39 8.41
C ARG A 24 22.14 -8.24 7.15
N GLY A 25 21.94 -7.60 6.00
CA GLY A 25 21.69 -8.24 4.71
C GLY A 25 20.21 -8.52 4.42
N ALA A 26 19.27 -7.96 5.19
CA ALA A 26 17.84 -8.06 4.86
C ALA A 26 17.50 -7.17 3.65
N ALA A 27 16.63 -7.67 2.76
CA ALA A 27 16.00 -6.89 1.72
C ALA A 27 14.82 -6.13 2.32
N CYS A 28 14.94 -4.81 2.41
CA CYS A 28 13.89 -3.92 2.91
C CYS A 28 13.25 -3.14 1.76
N THR A 29 11.95 -2.90 1.91
CA THR A 29 11.16 -2.05 1.02
C THR A 29 10.28 -1.15 1.86
N ALA A 30 10.47 0.16 1.73
CA ALA A 30 9.71 1.18 2.42
C ALA A 30 8.79 1.92 1.45
N LEU A 31 7.63 2.31 1.95
CA LEU A 31 6.76 3.31 1.32
C LEU A 31 7.05 4.67 1.92
N VAL A 32 7.20 5.65 1.06
CA VAL A 32 7.47 7.03 1.43
C VAL A 32 6.41 7.91 0.79
N VAL A 33 5.56 8.49 1.62
CA VAL A 33 4.57 9.46 1.18
C VAL A 33 5.15 10.86 1.31
N SER A 34 5.30 11.52 0.16
CA SER A 34 5.80 12.90 0.08
C SER A 34 4.64 13.83 -0.24
N ARG A 35 4.38 14.82 0.62
CA ARG A 35 3.42 15.89 0.33
C ARG A 35 4.16 17.13 -0.16
N GLY A 36 3.91 17.52 -1.40
CA GLY A 36 4.44 18.79 -1.89
C GLY A 36 3.86 19.96 -1.08
N GLY A 37 4.71 20.67 -0.35
CA GLY A 37 4.30 21.84 0.41
C GLY A 37 4.18 23.09 -0.47
N ALA A 38 3.18 23.94 -0.18
CA ALA A 38 3.13 25.33 -0.68
C ALA A 38 4.33 26.20 -0.22
N PHE A 39 5.20 25.66 0.63
CA PHE A 39 6.35 26.32 1.25
C PHE A 39 7.70 25.61 1.01
N GLY A 40 7.79 24.68 0.05
CA GLY A 40 9.07 24.22 -0.49
C GLY A 40 9.85 23.19 0.33
N GLY A 41 9.18 22.38 1.15
CA GLY A 41 9.74 21.15 1.73
C GLY A 41 8.91 19.94 1.28
N ASP A 42 9.59 18.90 0.79
CA ASP A 42 9.00 17.56 0.67
C ASP A 42 9.17 16.89 2.04
N ASP A 43 8.23 17.16 2.94
CA ASP A 43 8.24 16.49 4.25
C ASP A 43 7.73 15.06 4.03
N GLU A 44 8.59 14.07 4.31
CA GLU A 44 8.20 12.66 4.44
C GLU A 44 7.35 12.56 5.70
N ILE A 45 6.06 12.30 5.51
CA ILE A 45 5.06 12.46 6.58
C ILE A 45 4.69 11.12 7.19
N GLU A 46 4.55 10.07 6.38
CA GLU A 46 4.13 8.74 6.82
C GLU A 46 4.75 7.67 5.92
N GLY A 47 4.99 6.48 6.48
CA GLY A 47 5.58 5.36 5.76
C GLY A 47 5.52 4.06 6.55
N SER A 48 5.44 2.96 5.83
CA SER A 48 5.61 1.60 6.34
C SER A 48 6.78 0.93 5.63
N ALA A 49 7.42 -0.03 6.29
CA ALA A 49 8.52 -0.77 5.72
C ALA A 49 8.41 -2.25 6.04
N ASP A 50 8.65 -3.07 5.03
CA ASP A 50 8.72 -4.51 5.16
C ASP A 50 10.13 -5.01 4.81
N CYS A 51 10.69 -5.87 5.66
CA CYS A 51 12.05 -6.38 5.55
C CYS A 51 12.09 -7.89 5.73
N GLU A 52 12.71 -8.58 4.77
CA GLU A 52 12.88 -10.03 4.80
C GLU A 52 14.33 -10.42 4.49
N VAL A 53 14.82 -11.52 5.06
CA VAL A 53 16.11 -12.09 4.67
C VAL A 53 15.96 -12.79 3.31
N PRO A 54 16.75 -12.44 2.28
CA PRO A 54 16.64 -13.06 0.97
C PRO A 54 16.88 -14.58 1.00
N PRO A 55 16.22 -15.34 0.11
CA PRO A 55 16.63 -16.69 -0.23
C PRO A 55 18.12 -16.76 -0.59
N ALA A 56 18.77 -17.89 -0.31
CA ALA A 56 20.23 -18.03 -0.44
C ALA A 56 20.77 -17.81 -1.86
N ASP A 57 19.93 -17.91 -2.88
CA ASP A 57 20.24 -17.69 -4.30
C ASP A 57 19.93 -16.26 -4.78
N ARG A 58 19.45 -15.37 -3.89
CA ARG A 58 19.12 -13.98 -4.20
C ARG A 58 20.00 -13.03 -3.40
N GLU A 59 20.57 -12.04 -4.08
CA GLU A 59 21.27 -10.93 -3.42
C GLU A 59 20.30 -9.74 -3.28
N PRO A 60 20.26 -9.10 -2.09
CA PRO A 60 19.44 -7.91 -1.92
C PRO A 60 20.00 -6.74 -2.73
N VAL A 61 19.12 -5.92 -3.28
CA VAL A 61 19.48 -4.69 -3.98
C VAL A 61 19.99 -3.66 -2.97
N PRO A 62 21.16 -3.03 -3.20
CA PRO A 62 21.70 -2.03 -2.28
C PRO A 62 20.79 -0.81 -2.10
N GLU A 63 20.32 -0.25 -3.22
CA GLU A 63 19.41 0.90 -3.26
C GLU A 63 18.62 0.91 -4.57
N ASP A 64 17.33 1.23 -4.48
CA ASP A 64 16.46 1.61 -5.59
C ASP A 64 15.34 2.52 -5.06
N ARG A 65 14.93 3.50 -5.86
CA ARG A 65 13.78 4.36 -5.54
C ARG A 65 13.00 4.61 -6.82
N ARG A 66 11.68 4.40 -6.74
CA ARG A 66 10.79 4.64 -7.87
C ARG A 66 9.45 5.20 -7.37
N VAL A 67 8.86 6.06 -8.20
CA VAL A 67 7.52 6.59 -7.98
C VAL A 67 6.51 5.48 -8.27
N LEU A 68 5.60 5.24 -7.34
CA LEU A 68 4.42 4.41 -7.59
C LEU A 68 3.33 5.28 -8.24
N PRO A 69 2.84 4.91 -9.44
CA PRO A 69 1.72 5.59 -10.06
C PRO A 69 0.44 5.17 -9.33
N ILE A 70 0.12 5.86 -8.24
CA ILE A 70 -1.18 5.75 -7.57
C ILE A 70 -2.10 6.78 -8.21
N ASP A 71 -3.08 6.30 -8.96
CA ASP A 71 -4.15 7.14 -9.48
C ASP A 71 -5.01 7.59 -8.29
N VAL A 72 -4.86 8.86 -7.89
CA VAL A 72 -5.66 9.43 -6.80
C VAL A 72 -7.01 9.88 -7.37
N PRO A 73 -8.13 9.26 -6.98
CA PRO A 73 -9.44 9.66 -7.48
C PRO A 73 -9.78 11.10 -7.07
N ALA A 74 -10.62 11.77 -7.88
CA ALA A 74 -11.12 13.10 -7.56
C ALA A 74 -12.17 13.02 -6.43
N LEU A 75 -11.68 12.91 -5.20
CA LEU A 75 -12.51 12.85 -3.99
C LEU A 75 -13.01 14.26 -3.61
N SER A 76 -14.23 14.33 -3.06
CA SER A 76 -14.71 15.53 -2.37
C SER A 76 -14.05 15.67 -0.99
N VAL A 77 -14.08 16.86 -0.38
CA VAL A 77 -13.35 17.18 0.88
C VAL A 77 -13.67 16.22 2.02
N ASP A 78 -14.87 15.63 2.01
CA ASP A 78 -15.36 14.71 3.03
C ASP A 78 -15.21 13.23 2.62
N GLN A 79 -14.66 12.96 1.43
CA GLN A 79 -14.42 11.61 0.93
C GLN A 79 -12.97 11.20 1.19
N ARG A 80 -12.83 10.05 1.83
CA ARG A 80 -11.60 9.28 1.96
C ARG A 80 -11.86 7.91 1.37
N GLY A 81 -10.84 7.33 0.76
CA GLY A 81 -10.87 5.98 0.25
C GLY A 81 -9.57 5.27 0.55
N ALA A 82 -9.49 4.02 0.14
CA ALA A 82 -8.27 3.27 0.14
C ALA A 82 -8.10 2.63 -1.23
N GLU A 83 -6.85 2.48 -1.65
CA GLU A 83 -6.46 1.79 -2.86
C GLU A 83 -5.49 0.69 -2.47
N LEU A 84 -5.77 -0.54 -2.91
CA LEU A 84 -4.79 -1.61 -2.93
C LEU A 84 -3.93 -1.47 -4.17
N VAL A 85 -2.62 -1.46 -3.97
CA VAL A 85 -1.65 -1.47 -5.06
C VAL A 85 -0.80 -2.73 -4.93
N THR A 86 -0.72 -3.49 -6.02
CA THR A 86 0.21 -4.62 -6.14
C THR A 86 1.36 -4.23 -7.05
N THR A 87 2.57 -4.63 -6.68
CA THR A 87 3.79 -4.32 -7.44
C THR A 87 4.92 -5.27 -7.07
N THR A 88 5.95 -5.37 -7.91
CA THR A 88 7.15 -6.16 -7.60
C THR A 88 8.29 -5.22 -7.27
N ASP A 89 8.88 -5.30 -6.07
CA ASP A 89 9.97 -4.43 -5.66
C ASP A 89 11.29 -4.72 -6.40
N ALA A 90 12.34 -3.95 -6.12
CA ALA A 90 13.64 -4.12 -6.79
C ALA A 90 14.32 -5.44 -6.40
N HIS A 91 14.02 -5.97 -5.22
CA HIS A 91 14.52 -7.27 -4.74
C HIS A 91 13.83 -8.46 -5.43
N GLY A 92 12.76 -8.21 -6.19
CA GLY A 92 11.95 -9.23 -6.83
C GLY A 92 10.92 -9.87 -5.89
N ARG A 93 10.55 -9.17 -4.81
CA ARG A 93 9.45 -9.55 -3.92
C ARG A 93 8.12 -9.08 -4.50
N ALA A 94 7.08 -9.87 -4.32
CA ALA A 94 5.71 -9.49 -4.58
C ALA A 94 5.22 -8.64 -3.41
N CYS A 95 4.82 -7.39 -3.68
CA CYS A 95 4.40 -6.43 -2.68
C CYS A 95 2.94 -6.03 -2.90
N THR A 96 2.21 -5.93 -1.80
CA THR A 96 0.84 -5.43 -1.76
C THR A 96 0.80 -4.39 -0.67
N LEU A 97 0.29 -3.22 -1.02
CA LEU A 97 0.16 -2.11 -0.10
C LEU A 97 -1.26 -1.58 -0.12
N VAL A 98 -1.66 -1.00 0.99
CA VAL A 98 -2.87 -0.18 1.07
C VAL A 98 -2.42 1.27 1.15
N ALA A 99 -3.00 2.11 0.29
CA ALA A 99 -2.81 3.56 0.33
C ALA A 99 -4.12 4.24 0.67
N THR A 100 -4.14 5.01 1.76
CA THR A 100 -5.27 5.87 2.10
C THR A 100 -5.25 7.10 1.21
N VAL A 101 -6.25 7.20 0.34
CA VAL A 101 -6.43 8.31 -0.60
C VAL A 101 -7.36 9.36 -0.01
N LEU A 102 -6.94 10.62 -0.07
CA LEU A 102 -7.71 11.79 0.36
C LEU A 102 -7.70 12.86 -0.72
N VAL A 103 -8.44 13.95 -0.48
CA VAL A 103 -8.43 15.09 -1.40
C VAL A 103 -7.02 15.66 -1.55
N GLY A 104 -6.47 15.49 -2.75
CA GLY A 104 -5.19 16.06 -3.13
C GLY A 104 -3.97 15.20 -2.78
N GLY A 105 -4.13 13.95 -2.33
CA GLY A 105 -2.95 13.09 -2.11
C GLY A 105 -3.21 11.76 -1.43
N VAL A 106 -2.12 11.21 -0.92
CA VAL A 106 -2.04 9.98 -0.12
C VAL A 106 -1.52 10.35 1.27
N ASP A 107 -1.87 9.58 2.29
CA ASP A 107 -1.46 9.76 3.69
C ASP A 107 -0.94 8.43 4.25
N GLU A 108 -1.79 7.70 4.97
CA GLU A 108 -1.41 6.45 5.63
C GLU A 108 -1.23 5.32 4.62
N THR A 109 -0.12 4.58 4.75
CA THR A 109 0.16 3.41 3.91
C THR A 109 0.70 2.24 4.74
N SER A 110 0.20 1.03 4.50
CA SER A 110 0.79 -0.22 4.98
C SER A 110 1.26 -1.05 3.79
N ILE A 111 2.35 -1.80 3.94
CA ILE A 111 2.97 -2.63 2.89
C ILE A 111 3.37 -3.98 3.46
N ASP A 112 3.17 -5.00 2.63
CA ASP A 112 3.64 -6.35 2.89
C ASP A 112 4.27 -6.92 1.60
N CYS A 113 5.50 -7.43 1.72
CA CYS A 113 6.31 -7.92 0.61
C CYS A 113 6.89 -9.31 0.90
N ASP A 114 6.65 -10.26 0.01
CA ASP A 114 7.20 -11.61 0.13
C ASP A 114 7.96 -12.04 -1.12
N TYR A 115 9.01 -12.84 -0.94
CA TYR A 115 9.61 -13.56 -2.05
C TYR A 115 8.64 -14.61 -2.63
N PRO A 116 8.42 -14.62 -3.96
CA PRO A 116 7.64 -15.69 -4.58
C PRO A 116 8.36 -17.04 -4.42
N PRO A 117 7.59 -18.14 -4.21
CA PRO A 117 8.14 -19.49 -4.20
C PRO A 117 8.90 -19.84 -5.48
N GLU A 118 9.75 -20.87 -5.43
CA GLU A 118 10.52 -21.30 -6.59
C GLU A 118 9.61 -21.60 -7.80
N GLY A 119 9.95 -21.03 -8.95
CA GLY A 119 9.19 -21.19 -10.20
C GLY A 119 7.91 -20.35 -10.29
N VAL A 120 7.54 -19.60 -9.24
CA VAL A 120 6.41 -18.66 -9.26
C VAL A 120 6.90 -17.29 -9.70
N GLN A 121 6.23 -16.71 -10.70
CA GLN A 121 6.47 -15.33 -11.12
C GLN A 121 5.43 -14.42 -10.46
N PRO A 122 5.83 -13.27 -9.89
CA PRO A 122 4.88 -12.27 -9.45
C PRO A 122 3.94 -11.87 -10.60
N GLY A 123 2.65 -11.72 -10.30
CA GLY A 123 1.69 -11.17 -11.25
C GLY A 123 1.96 -9.71 -11.62
N SER A 124 1.16 -9.20 -12.57
CA SER A 124 1.28 -7.82 -13.03
C SER A 124 0.89 -6.82 -11.94
N PRO A 125 1.51 -5.63 -11.91
CA PRO A 125 1.09 -4.54 -11.04
C PRO A 125 -0.36 -4.15 -11.29
N THR A 126 -1.10 -3.87 -10.23
CA THR A 126 -2.49 -3.41 -10.31
C THR A 126 -2.78 -2.36 -9.26
N GLN A 127 -3.82 -1.59 -9.51
CA GLN A 127 -4.42 -0.68 -8.55
C GLN A 127 -5.93 -0.93 -8.55
N GLN A 128 -6.52 -1.12 -7.38
CA GLN A 128 -7.95 -1.34 -7.23
C GLN A 128 -8.41 -0.97 -5.81
N PRO A 129 -9.70 -0.66 -5.60
CA PRO A 129 -10.25 -0.52 -4.26
C PRO A 129 -10.04 -1.80 -3.43
N PRO A 130 -9.85 -1.70 -2.11
CA PRO A 130 -9.85 -2.87 -1.25
C PRO A 130 -11.19 -3.60 -1.36
N PRO A 131 -11.20 -4.93 -1.17
CA PRO A 131 -12.44 -5.66 -1.17
C PRO A 131 -13.35 -5.18 -0.03
N ASP A 132 -14.62 -4.92 -0.35
CA ASP A 132 -15.62 -4.54 0.65
C ASP A 132 -16.12 -5.80 1.39
N PRO A 133 -15.91 -5.92 2.71
CA PRO A 133 -16.43 -7.04 3.49
C PRO A 133 -17.96 -7.03 3.63
N GLY A 134 -18.66 -5.99 3.14
CA GLY A 134 -20.11 -5.88 3.07
C GLY A 134 -20.75 -5.29 4.32
N THR A 135 -19.99 -5.13 5.41
CA THR A 135 -20.34 -4.24 6.52
C THR A 135 -19.22 -3.24 6.74
N ARG A 136 -19.62 -1.99 6.99
CA ARG A 136 -18.65 -0.91 7.20
C ARG A 136 -18.06 -1.06 8.60
N SER A 137 -16.74 -0.95 8.71
CA SER A 137 -16.07 -0.73 10.00
C SER A 137 -16.72 0.47 10.71
N ASP A 138 -16.82 0.38 12.03
CA ASP A 138 -17.30 1.48 12.86
C ASP A 138 -16.48 1.50 14.16
N TRP A 139 -16.77 2.47 15.03
CA TRP A 139 -16.09 2.63 16.32
C TRP A 139 -16.09 1.38 17.22
N ASN A 140 -16.95 0.39 16.97
CA ASN A 140 -17.03 -0.87 17.72
C ASN A 140 -16.64 -2.10 16.88
N ARG A 141 -16.23 -1.92 15.63
CA ARG A 141 -15.99 -3.02 14.67
C ARG A 141 -14.80 -2.76 13.78
N VAL A 142 -13.81 -3.64 13.88
CA VAL A 142 -12.74 -3.77 12.89
C VAL A 142 -13.27 -4.65 11.76
N ALA A 143 -13.25 -4.12 10.54
CA ALA A 143 -13.58 -4.89 9.36
C ALA A 143 -12.33 -5.67 8.93
N ILE A 144 -12.47 -7.00 8.83
CA ILE A 144 -11.39 -7.88 8.36
C ILE A 144 -11.80 -8.39 6.98
N ALA A 145 -10.91 -8.38 6.01
CA ALA A 145 -11.17 -8.95 4.69
C ALA A 145 -9.98 -9.78 4.22
N THR A 146 -10.23 -11.06 3.94
CA THR A 146 -9.25 -11.98 3.33
C THR A 146 -9.54 -12.16 1.84
N PHE A 147 -8.52 -12.07 1.00
CA PHE A 147 -8.63 -12.13 -0.47
C PHE A 147 -7.31 -12.61 -1.11
N ALA A 148 -7.33 -12.88 -2.41
CA ALA A 148 -6.11 -13.14 -3.18
C ALA A 148 -5.61 -11.87 -3.87
N ASP A 149 -4.32 -11.56 -3.79
CA ASP A 149 -3.72 -10.52 -4.61
C ASP A 149 -3.38 -11.03 -6.03
N THR A 150 -2.91 -10.13 -6.90
CA THR A 150 -2.53 -10.50 -8.27
C THR A 150 -1.25 -11.31 -8.35
N HIS A 151 -0.46 -11.37 -7.27
CA HIS A 151 0.73 -12.19 -7.17
C HIS A 151 0.41 -13.62 -6.70
N GLY A 152 -0.85 -13.92 -6.37
CA GLY A 152 -1.29 -15.23 -5.90
C GLY A 152 -1.08 -15.44 -4.39
N ARG A 153 -0.84 -14.37 -3.64
CA ARG A 153 -0.76 -14.40 -2.17
C ARG A 153 -2.15 -14.29 -1.57
N THR A 154 -2.36 -14.93 -0.42
CA THR A 154 -3.53 -14.69 0.41
C THR A 154 -3.24 -13.49 1.30
N CYS A 155 -3.99 -12.42 1.12
CA CYS A 155 -3.88 -11.19 1.87
C CYS A 155 -5.04 -11.05 2.85
N THR A 156 -4.77 -10.49 4.02
CA THR A 156 -5.77 -10.07 4.99
C THR A 156 -5.57 -8.59 5.29
N THR A 157 -6.65 -7.82 5.18
CA THR A 157 -6.69 -6.44 5.67
C THR A 157 -7.44 -6.37 6.99
N SER A 158 -7.00 -5.50 7.88
CA SER A 158 -7.77 -5.09 9.05
C SER A 158 -8.00 -3.59 8.98
N THR A 159 -9.26 -3.17 9.04
CA THR A 159 -9.67 -1.78 8.87
C THR A 159 -10.39 -1.31 10.13
N ALA A 160 -9.87 -0.27 10.76
CA ALA A 160 -10.50 0.42 11.88
C ALA A 160 -10.93 1.82 11.45
N ASP A 161 -12.23 2.12 11.50
CA ASP A 161 -12.76 3.45 11.19
C ASP A 161 -13.17 4.17 12.49
N GLY A 162 -12.34 5.14 12.88
CA GLY A 162 -12.56 6.03 14.01
C GLY A 162 -13.20 7.34 13.60
N GLY A 163 -13.96 7.40 12.51
CA GLY A 163 -14.72 8.57 12.03
C GLY A 163 -13.90 9.75 11.50
N ALA A 164 -12.86 10.17 12.22
CA ALA A 164 -11.90 11.19 11.81
C ALA A 164 -10.66 10.60 11.11
N SER A 165 -10.35 9.33 11.37
CA SER A 165 -9.28 8.56 10.75
C SER A 165 -9.74 7.15 10.41
N THR A 166 -9.11 6.56 9.40
CA THR A 166 -9.27 5.15 9.03
C THR A 166 -7.88 4.56 8.96
N GLU A 167 -7.59 3.62 9.85
CA GLU A 167 -6.33 2.87 9.85
C GLU A 167 -6.56 1.54 9.13
N ILE A 168 -5.67 1.20 8.18
CA ILE A 168 -5.74 -0.06 7.46
C ILE A 168 -4.37 -0.72 7.48
N ASP A 169 -4.33 -1.92 8.08
CA ASP A 169 -3.16 -2.77 8.03
C ASP A 169 -3.37 -3.94 7.05
N ILE A 170 -2.29 -4.42 6.45
CA ILE A 170 -2.29 -5.55 5.52
C ILE A 170 -1.17 -6.52 5.84
N THR A 171 -1.49 -7.80 5.73
CA THR A 171 -0.51 -8.89 5.73
C THR A 171 -0.84 -9.80 4.57
N CYS A 172 0.17 -10.26 3.85
CA CYS A 172 0.00 -11.22 2.77
C CYS A 172 0.98 -12.38 2.95
N GLU A 173 0.57 -13.56 2.52
CA GLU A 173 1.44 -14.73 2.54
C GLU A 173 1.16 -15.64 1.34
N TYR A 174 2.20 -16.29 0.83
CA TYR A 174 2.03 -17.46 -0.02
C TYR A 174 1.61 -18.65 0.84
N THR A 175 0.43 -19.19 0.55
CA THR A 175 -0.15 -20.30 1.31
C THR A 175 -0.68 -21.37 0.37
N ASP A 176 -0.62 -22.63 0.80
CA ASP A 176 -1.22 -23.76 0.08
C ASP A 176 -2.75 -23.77 0.20
N ARG A 177 -3.32 -22.88 1.03
CA ARG A 177 -4.77 -22.77 1.20
C ARG A 177 -5.37 -21.96 0.06
N GLU A 178 -6.45 -22.48 -0.50
CA GLU A 178 -7.22 -21.74 -1.50
C GLU A 178 -7.82 -20.48 -0.84
N PRO A 179 -7.51 -19.28 -1.33
CA PRO A 179 -8.09 -18.05 -0.81
C PRO A 179 -9.61 -18.08 -1.01
N PRO A 180 -10.38 -17.45 -0.11
CA PRO A 180 -11.83 -17.46 -0.23
C PRO A 180 -12.26 -16.77 -1.53
N GLU A 181 -13.26 -17.33 -2.23
CA GLU A 181 -13.77 -16.76 -3.50
C GLU A 181 -14.30 -15.32 -3.34
N ARG A 182 -14.64 -14.93 -2.11
CA ARG A 182 -15.11 -13.59 -1.75
C ARG A 182 -14.52 -13.18 -0.38
N PRO A 183 -14.38 -11.87 -0.14
CA PRO A 183 -13.96 -11.35 1.16
C PRO A 183 -14.81 -11.92 2.30
N VAL A 184 -14.16 -12.36 3.37
CA VAL A 184 -14.82 -12.86 4.57
C VAL A 184 -14.55 -11.92 5.72
N GLU A 185 -15.62 -11.42 6.34
CA GLU A 185 -15.55 -10.67 7.59
C GLU A 185 -15.39 -11.62 8.79
N THR A 186 -14.46 -11.30 9.68
CA THR A 186 -14.34 -11.97 10.98
C THR A 186 -14.62 -10.97 12.10
N PRO A 187 -15.70 -11.14 12.88
CA PRO A 187 -15.95 -10.29 14.03
C PRO A 187 -14.88 -10.49 15.10
N LEU A 188 -14.47 -9.40 15.75
CA LEU A 188 -13.55 -9.47 16.89
C LEU A 188 -14.19 -10.23 18.07
N PRO A 189 -13.40 -11.02 18.83
CA PRO A 189 -13.89 -11.62 20.07
C PRO A 189 -14.25 -10.51 21.07
N GLY A 190 -15.48 -10.59 21.62
CA GLY A 190 -15.99 -9.69 22.65
C GLY A 190 -15.64 -10.09 24.07
#